data_AF-X1W174-F1
#
_entry.id   AF-X1W174-F1
#
_cell.length_a   1.000
_cell.length_b   1.000
_cell.length_c   1.000
_cell.angle_alpha   90.00
_cell.angle_beta   90.00
_cell.angle_gamma   90.00
#
_symmetry.space_group_name_H-M   'P 1'
#
loop_
_entity.id
_entity.type
_entity.pdbx_description
1 polymer ?
#
loop_
_entity_poly.entity_id
_entity_poly.type
_entity_poly.pdbx_seq_one_letter_code
_entity_poly.pdbx_strand_id
1 'polypeptide(L)'
;MDNHPPFIDTLKGNARQAGYDDRIRCLVGDMNSMNFPEESFDAIWSEGAAYIMGFKNALHAWRPLLCPKGYLVISELVWFKEEVPLEIKELK
;
A
#
# COMPACT_ATOMS: atom_id res chain seq x y z
N MET A 1 -7.15 -0.64 2.00
CA MET A 1 -7.26 -2.08 2.29
C MET A 1 -6.17 -2.41 3.28
N ASP A 2 -6.43 -3.32 4.21
CA ASP A 2 -5.46 -3.73 5.23
C ASP A 2 -5.76 -5.17 5.68
N ASN A 3 -4.74 -5.95 6.03
CA ASN A 3 -4.93 -7.34 6.44
C ASN A 3 -5.32 -7.47 7.93
N HIS A 4 -5.30 -6.38 8.69
CA HIS A 4 -5.66 -6.32 10.10
C HIS A 4 -7.09 -5.75 10.28
N PRO A 5 -8.10 -6.60 10.57
CA PRO A 5 -9.50 -6.16 10.66
C PRO A 5 -9.77 -4.99 11.62
N PRO A 6 -9.14 -4.92 12.82
CA PRO A 6 -9.35 -3.79 13.74
C PRO A 6 -9.01 -2.41 13.15
N PHE A 7 -8.01 -2.31 12.27
CA PHE A 7 -7.67 -1.04 11.59
C PHE A 7 -8.75 -0.66 10.58
N ILE A 8 -9.29 -1.65 9.87
CA ILE A 8 -10.40 -1.44 8.95
C ILE A 8 -11.68 -1.01 9.67
N ASP A 9 -11.98 -1.58 10.84
CA ASP A 9 -13.15 -1.17 11.62
C ASP A 9 -12.99 0.25 12.18
N THR A 10 -11.78 0.62 12.59
CA THR A 10 -11.44 2.00 12.97
C THR A 10 -11.64 2.96 11.79
N LEU A 11 -11.15 2.61 10.60
CA LEU A 11 -11.32 3.41 9.39
C LEU A 11 -12.81 3.58 9.01
N LYS A 12 -13.62 2.51 9.09
CA LYS A 12 -15.07 2.58 8.86
C LYS A 12 -15.75 3.56 9.82
N GLY A 13 -15.39 3.50 11.11
CA GLY A 13 -15.92 4.41 12.13
C GLY A 13 -15.58 5.87 11.80
N ASN A 14 -14.32 6.14 11.48
CA ASN A 14 -13.85 7.47 11.12
C ASN A 14 -14.51 8.00 9.84
N ALA A 15 -14.66 7.16 8.81
CA ALA A 15 -15.32 7.54 7.56
C ALA A 15 -16.79 7.91 7.77
N ARG A 16 -17.53 7.16 8.60
CA ARG A 16 -18.92 7.49 8.96
C ARG A 16 -19.00 8.78 9.76
N GLN A 17 -18.12 8.97 10.74
CA GLN A 17 -18.10 10.19 11.55
C GLN A 17 -17.81 11.43 10.68
N ALA A 18 -16.97 11.29 9.65
CA ALA A 18 -16.64 12.35 8.71
C ALA A 18 -17.68 12.52 7.57
N GLY A 19 -18.70 11.65 7.48
CA GLY A 19 -19.73 11.70 6.42
C GLY A 19 -19.23 11.28 5.04
N TYR A 20 -18.28 10.35 4.95
CA TYR A 20 -17.67 9.87 3.71
C TYR A 20 -17.84 8.35 3.49
N ASP A 21 -18.75 7.71 4.21
CA ASP A 21 -18.98 6.27 4.13
C ASP A 21 -19.58 5.82 2.79
N ASP A 22 -20.13 6.74 2.01
CA ASP A 22 -20.56 6.55 0.62
C ASP A 22 -19.39 6.57 -0.39
N ARG A 23 -18.26 7.17 -0.02
CA ARG A 23 -17.08 7.34 -0.89
C ARG A 23 -15.89 6.47 -0.48
N ILE A 24 -15.80 6.05 0.77
CA ILE A 24 -14.67 5.27 1.31
C ILE A 24 -15.10 3.81 1.50
N ARG A 25 -14.70 2.94 0.57
CA ARG A 25 -14.88 1.49 0.70
C ARG A 25 -13.73 0.88 1.51
N CYS A 26 -14.04 0.42 2.71
CA CYS A 26 -13.07 -0.21 3.61
C CYS A 26 -13.04 -1.73 3.40
N LEU A 27 -11.86 -2.28 3.07
CA LEU A 27 -11.67 -3.70 2.73
C LEU A 27 -10.61 -4.33 3.62
N VAL A 28 -10.98 -5.46 4.26
CA VAL A 28 -10.02 -6.37 4.89
C VAL A 28 -9.44 -7.29 3.82
N GLY A 29 -8.12 -7.39 3.74
CA GLY A 29 -7.46 -8.42 2.94
C GLY A 29 -5.97 -8.18 2.73
N ASP A 30 -5.34 -9.09 1.98
CA ASP A 30 -3.90 -9.10 1.72
C ASP A 30 -3.55 -8.41 0.39
N MET A 31 -2.61 -7.46 0.45
CA MET A 31 -2.10 -6.74 -0.73
C MET A 31 -1.37 -7.65 -1.74
N ASN A 32 -0.95 -8.85 -1.31
CA ASN A 32 -0.39 -9.90 -2.19
C ASN A 32 -1.46 -10.65 -3.00
N SER A 33 -2.74 -10.50 -2.68
CA SER A 33 -3.85 -11.23 -3.31
C SER A 33 -4.97 -10.28 -3.74
N MET A 34 -4.60 -9.13 -4.28
CA MET A 34 -5.56 -8.15 -4.80
C MET A 34 -6.20 -8.66 -6.10
N ASN A 35 -7.51 -8.81 -6.08
CA ASN A 35 -8.31 -9.24 -7.23
C ASN A 35 -9.15 -8.07 -7.77
N PHE A 36 -8.47 -7.02 -8.22
CA PHE A 36 -9.10 -5.90 -8.91
C PHE A 36 -8.94 -6.06 -10.42
N PRO A 37 -9.86 -5.52 -11.23
CA PRO A 37 -9.68 -5.47 -12.67
C PRO A 37 -8.41 -4.70 -13.05
N GLU A 38 -7.82 -5.06 -14.17
CA GLU A 38 -6.74 -4.26 -14.76
C GLU A 38 -7.26 -2.85 -15.11
N GLU A 39 -6.36 -1.88 -15.08
CA GLU A 39 -6.63 -0.47 -15.42
C GLU A 39 -7.86 0.12 -14.69
N SER A 40 -8.08 -0.28 -13.43
CA SER A 40 -9.25 0.14 -12.65
C SER A 40 -9.00 1.33 -11.72
N PHE A 41 -7.75 1.75 -11.54
CA PHE A 41 -7.38 2.83 -10.62
C PHE A 41 -6.65 3.96 -11.33
N ASP A 42 -7.10 5.19 -11.10
CA ASP A 42 -6.38 6.40 -11.52
C ASP A 42 -5.14 6.65 -10.64
N ALA A 43 -5.20 6.23 -9.37
CA ALA A 43 -4.09 6.31 -8.44
C ALA A 43 -4.09 5.14 -7.45
N ILE A 44 -2.90 4.65 -7.11
CA ILE A 44 -2.66 3.72 -6.00
C ILE A 44 -1.76 4.43 -4.99
N TRP A 45 -2.15 4.35 -3.72
CA TRP A 45 -1.46 5.02 -2.62
C TRP A 45 -1.13 4.02 -1.52
N SER A 46 0.14 3.96 -1.11
CA SER A 46 0.61 3.07 -0.05
C SER A 46 1.72 3.72 0.75
N GLU A 47 1.47 4.07 2.00
CA GLU A 47 2.48 4.64 2.88
C GLU A 47 3.02 3.61 3.86
N GLY A 48 4.34 3.37 3.86
CA GLY A 48 4.99 2.53 4.87
C GLY A 48 4.44 1.10 4.95
N ALA A 49 4.02 0.52 3.82
CA ALA A 49 3.45 -0.83 3.77
C ALA A 49 3.99 -1.68 2.61
N ALA A 50 4.57 -1.06 1.57
CA ALA A 50 5.05 -1.79 0.39
C ALA A 50 6.21 -2.76 0.71
N TYR A 51 6.99 -2.52 1.77
CA TYR A 51 8.05 -3.45 2.22
C TYR A 51 7.51 -4.83 2.58
N ILE A 52 6.24 -4.96 2.96
CA ILE A 52 5.61 -6.25 3.31
C ILE A 52 5.57 -7.18 2.10
N MET A 53 5.34 -6.63 0.90
CA MET A 53 5.42 -7.37 -0.36
C MET A 53 6.85 -7.42 -0.92
N GLY A 54 7.70 -6.51 -0.46
CA GLY A 54 8.94 -6.09 -1.11
C GLY A 54 8.67 -5.06 -2.21
N PHE A 55 9.38 -3.93 -2.17
CA PHE A 55 9.12 -2.77 -3.03
C PHE A 55 9.04 -3.12 -4.53
N LYS A 56 9.98 -3.92 -5.04
CA LYS A 56 9.98 -4.36 -6.45
C LYS A 56 8.72 -5.18 -6.80
N ASN A 57 8.31 -6.09 -5.93
CA ASN A 57 7.14 -6.94 -6.18
C ASN A 57 5.85 -6.10 -6.14
N ALA A 58 5.76 -5.14 -5.21
CA ALA A 58 4.66 -4.20 -5.15
C ALA A 58 4.53 -3.41 -6.48
N LEU A 59 5.62 -2.87 -7.01
CA LEU A 59 5.61 -2.18 -8.30
C LEU A 59 5.11 -3.06 -9.45
N HIS A 60 5.55 -4.32 -9.52
CA HIS A 60 5.11 -5.25 -10.57
C HIS A 60 3.64 -5.66 -10.41
N ALA A 61 3.19 -5.91 -9.18
CA ALA A 61 1.82 -6.33 -8.91
C ALA A 61 0.79 -5.20 -9.11
N TRP A 62 1.17 -3.96 -8.78
CA TRP A 62 0.23 -2.83 -8.77
C TRP A 62 0.17 -2.10 -10.12
N ARG A 63 1.22 -2.20 -10.93
CA ARG A 63 1.28 -1.54 -12.25
C ARG A 63 0.11 -1.90 -13.19
N PRO A 64 -0.30 -3.17 -13.35
CA PRO A 64 -1.41 -3.53 -14.24
C PRO A 64 -2.78 -3.00 -13.79
N LEU A 65 -2.91 -2.67 -12.50
CA LEU A 65 -4.17 -2.17 -11.93
C LEU A 65 -4.38 -0.66 -12.21
N LEU A 66 -3.33 0.05 -12.64
CA LEU A 66 -3.38 1.48 -12.94
C LEU A 66 -3.85 1.74 -14.37
N CYS A 67 -4.75 2.69 -14.54
CA CYS A 67 -5.10 3.25 -15.85
C CYS A 67 -3.85 3.76 -16.58
N PRO A 68 -3.87 3.89 -17.93
CA PRO A 68 -2.84 4.62 -18.65
C PRO A 68 -2.69 6.04 -18.09
N LYS A 69 -1.45 6.43 -17.73
CA LYS A 69 -1.11 7.69 -17.04
C LYS A 69 -1.60 7.81 -15.59
N GLY A 70 -2.06 6.72 -14.98
CA GLY A 70 -2.34 6.66 -13.54
C GLY A 70 -1.07 6.81 -12.71
N TYR A 71 -1.26 7.15 -11.42
CA TYR A 71 -0.17 7.45 -10.50
C TYR A 71 0.01 6.36 -9.45
N LEU A 72 1.27 6.05 -9.15
CA LEU A 72 1.63 5.24 -8.00
C LEU A 72 2.37 6.12 -6.99
N VAL A 73 1.82 6.25 -5.79
CA VAL A 73 2.40 7.03 -4.69
C VAL A 73 2.74 6.09 -3.54
N ILE A 74 4.03 5.95 -3.26
CA ILE A 74 4.53 5.04 -2.22
C ILE A 74 5.53 5.79 -1.34
N SER A 75 5.39 5.66 -0.02
CA SER A 75 6.46 6.02 0.92
C SER A 75 7.20 4.78 1.39
N GLU A 76 8.54 4.82 1.36
CA GLU A 76 9.39 3.70 1.75
C GLU A 76 10.67 4.13 2.48
N LEU A 77 11.18 3.21 3.29
CA LEU A 77 12.49 3.34 3.92
C LEU A 77 13.58 3.14 2.88
N VAL A 78 14.49 4.11 2.79
CA VAL A 78 15.63 4.07 1.87
C VAL A 78 16.90 4.49 2.59
N TRP A 79 18.03 3.90 2.20
CA TRP A 79 19.33 4.39 2.61
C TRP A 79 19.68 5.67 1.86
N PHE A 80 20.07 6.72 2.58
CA PHE A 80 20.53 7.97 1.97
C PHE A 80 21.97 7.91 1.44
N LYS A 81 22.72 6.86 1.82
CA LYS A 81 24.08 6.61 1.37
C LYS A 81 24.19 5.16 0.90
N GLU A 82 25.04 4.92 -0.10
CA GLU A 82 25.32 3.57 -0.58
C GLU A 82 26.00 2.70 0.50
N GLU A 83 26.84 3.33 1.33
CA GLU A 83 27.51 2.64 2.42
C GLU A 83 26.58 2.48 3.64
N VAL A 84 26.11 1.25 3.84
CA VAL A 84 25.32 0.86 5.02
C VAL A 84 26.25 0.59 6.22
N PRO A 85 25.92 1.07 7.44
CA PRO A 85 26.69 0.81 8.66
C PRO A 85 26.93 -0.68 8.93
N LEU A 86 28.07 -1.01 9.55
CA LEU A 86 28.49 -2.39 9.78
C LEU A 86 27.51 -3.16 10.67
N GLU A 87 26.97 -2.49 11.68
CA GLU A 87 26.02 -3.06 12.64
C GLU A 87 24.77 -3.62 11.95
N ILE A 88 24.36 -3.01 10.83
CA ILE A 88 23.21 -3.44 10.04
C ILE A 88 23.58 -4.58 9.07
N LYS A 89 24.83 -4.61 8.59
CA LYS A 89 25.33 -5.69 7.72
C LYS A 89 25.50 -7.02 8.47
N GLU A 90 25.73 -6.95 9.78
CA GLU A 90 25.95 -8.11 10.66
C GLU A 90 24.65 -8.72 11.21
N LEU A 91 23.53 -8.00 11.12
CA LEU A 91 22.19 -8.52 11.37
C LEU A 91 21.76 -9.42 10.18
N LYS A 92 22.25 -10.66 10.16
CA LYS A 92 21.74 -11.72 9.29
C LYS A 92 20.76 -12.62 10.02
#